data_AF-A0A3B3S4E4-F1
#
_entry.id   AF-A0A3B3S4E4-F1
#
_cell.length_a   1.000
_cell.length_b   1.000
_cell.length_c   1.000
_cell.angle_alpha   90.00
_cell.angle_beta   90.00
_cell.angle_gamma   90.00
#
_symmetry.space_group_name_H-M   'P 1'
#
loop_
_entity.id
_entity.type
_entity.pdbx_description
1 polymer ?
#
loop_
_entity_poly.entity_id
_entity_poly.type
_entity_poly.pdbx_seq_one_letter_code
_entity_poly.pdbx_strand_id
1 'polypeptide(L)' 'RASFVLSNTFKLELHITSRYNHDYVAKTTKKIVLRLECVEPNCRSKRMLAIKRCKHFELGGDKKRKVRADKR' A
#
# COMPACT_ATOMS: atom_id res chain seq x y z
N ARG A 1 3.60 -8.63 -6.32
CA ARG A 1 4.42 -7.43 -6.03
C ARG A 1 3.95 -6.39 -7.04
N ALA A 2 3.47 -5.23 -6.60
CA ALA A 2 2.94 -4.20 -7.49
C ALA A 2 3.69 -2.90 -7.24
N SER A 3 4.04 -2.17 -8.30
CA SER A 3 4.84 -0.95 -8.22
C SER A 3 4.10 0.20 -8.90
N PHE A 4 4.00 1.32 -8.21
CA PHE A 4 3.30 2.52 -8.66
C PHE A 4 4.22 3.72 -8.55
N VAL A 5 4.26 4.56 -9.58
CA VAL A 5 4.97 5.84 -9.53
C VAL A 5 3.97 6.88 -9.05
N LEU A 6 4.13 7.38 -7.83
CA LEU A 6 3.20 8.35 -7.23
C LEU A 6 3.44 9.77 -7.76
N SER A 7 4.68 10.04 -8.16
CA SER A 7 5.18 11.30 -8.67
C SER A 7 6.51 11.05 -9.35
N ASN A 8 7.04 12.05 -10.06
CA ASN A 8 8.34 11.96 -10.73
C ASN A 8 9.51 11.68 -9.76
N THR A 9 9.30 11.73 -8.44
CA THR A 9 10.34 11.58 -7.42
C THR A 9 10.19 10.34 -6.53
N PHE A 10 9.03 9.65 -6.53
CA PHE A 10 8.78 8.52 -5.62
C PHE A 10 8.07 7.33 -6.29
N LYS A 11 8.67 6.15 -6.12
CA LYS A 11 8.13 4.83 -6.46
C LYS A 11 7.63 4.15 -5.20
N LEU A 12 6.43 3.63 -5.24
CA LEU A 12 5.82 2.87 -4.17
C LEU A 12 5.68 1.41 -4.58
N GLU A 13 6.22 0.49 -3.80
CA GLU A 13 6.00 -0.95 -3.96
C GLU A 13 5.09 -1.51 -2.86
N LEU A 14 4.10 -2.31 -3.27
CA LEU A 14 3.25 -3.07 -2.36
C LEU A 14 3.91 -4.39 -1.98
N HIS A 15 4.13 -4.57 -0.67
CA HIS A 15 4.64 -5.81 -0.10
C HIS A 15 3.64 -6.41 0.88
N ILE A 16 3.06 -7.56 0.52
CA ILE A 16 2.14 -8.30 1.37
C ILE A 16 2.95 -9.34 2.14
N THR A 17 3.08 -9.16 3.46
CA THR A 17 3.80 -10.10 4.33
C THR A 17 2.83 -11.09 4.95
N SER A 18 2.96 -12.38 4.62
CA SER A 18 2.27 -13.45 5.32
C SER A 18 3.16 -13.93 6.47
N ARG A 19 2.91 -13.45 7.70
CA ARG A 19 3.55 -14.03 8.88
C ARG A 19 2.70 -15.19 9.40
N TYR A 20 3.06 -16.41 9.02
CA TYR A 20 2.69 -17.60 9.76
C TYR A 20 3.38 -17.51 11.13
N ASN A 21 2.59 -17.40 12.20
CA ASN A 21 3.15 -17.61 13.54
C ASN A 21 3.03 -19.11 13.77
N HIS A 22 4.08 -19.71 14.30
CA HIS A 22 4.15 -21.14 14.59
C HIS A 22 3.08 -21.58 15.60
N ASP A 23 2.47 -20.62 16.32
CA ASP A 23 1.35 -20.85 17.22
C ASP A 23 0.02 -20.62 16.49
N TYR A 24 -0.80 -21.67 16.48
CA TYR A 24 -2.03 -21.81 15.70
C TYR A 24 -2.95 -20.59 15.83
N VAL A 25 -2.97 -19.72 14.82
CA VAL A 25 -4.01 -18.69 14.72
C VAL A 25 -4.24 -18.34 13.26
N ALA A 26 -5.40 -18.74 12.73
CA ALA A 26 -5.78 -18.51 11.35
C ALA A 26 -6.10 -17.02 11.14
N LYS A 27 -5.09 -16.23 10.79
CA LYS A 27 -5.25 -14.82 10.43
C LYS A 27 -5.95 -14.70 9.08
N THR A 28 -7.16 -14.15 9.07
CA THR A 28 -7.96 -13.93 7.85
C THR A 28 -7.46 -12.77 6.97
N THR A 29 -6.56 -11.93 7.50
CA THR A 29 -6.00 -10.76 6.78
C THR A 29 -4.48 -10.70 6.95
N LYS A 30 -3.78 -10.30 5.89
CA LYS A 30 -2.31 -10.21 5.86
C LYS A 30 -1.84 -8.82 6.33
N LYS A 31 -0.59 -8.72 6.81
CA LYS A 31 0.00 -7.41 7.12
C LYS A 31 0.49 -6.79 5.81
N ILE A 32 -0.03 -5.60 5.52
CA ILE A 32 0.33 -4.83 4.35
C ILE A 32 1.46 -3.88 4.73
N VAL A 33 2.57 -3.94 3.97
CA VAL A 33 3.70 -3.03 4.12
C VAL A 33 3.94 -2.35 2.78
N LEU A 34 3.95 -1.03 2.80
CA LEU A 34 4.29 -0.19 1.66
C LEU A 34 5.77 0.16 1.73
N ARG A 35 6.47 -0.01 0.60
CA ARG A 35 7.86 0.42 0.45
C ARG A 35 7.89 1.65 -0.44
N LEU A 36 8.23 2.79 0.13
CA LEU A 36 8.50 4.03 -0.59
C LEU A 36 9.98 4.08 -0.94
N GLU A 37 10.27 4.35 -2.20
CA GLU A 37 11.61 4.45 -2.75
C GLU A 37 11.72 5.75 -3.55
N CYS A 38 12.75 6.54 -3.26
CA CYS A 38 13.12 7.71 -4.03
C CYS A 38 13.60 7.25 -5.42
N VAL A 39 13.07 7.82 -6.50
CA VAL A 39 13.50 7.46 -7.87
C VAL A 39 14.62 8.33 -8.39
N GLU A 40 14.91 9.43 -7.70
CA GLU A 40 16.01 10.33 -8.04
C GLU A 40 17.35 9.55 -8.03
N PRO A 41 18.17 9.66 -9.09
CA PRO A 41 19.36 8.82 -9.27
C PRO A 41 20.39 8.99 -8.13
N ASN A 42 20.43 10.18 -7.54
CA ASN A 42 21.34 10.51 -6.44
C ASN A 42 20.74 10.18 -5.05
N CYS A 43 19.47 9.79 -4.99
CA CYS A 43 18.70 9.60 -3.76
C CYS A 43 18.38 8.12 -3.56
N ARG A 44 18.99 7.49 -2.56
CA ARG A 44 18.77 6.05 -2.26
C ARG A 44 17.82 5.81 -1.09
N SER A 45 17.07 6.83 -0.71
CA SER A 45 16.16 6.81 0.45
C SER A 45 15.03 5.80 0.25
N LYS A 46 14.89 4.89 1.21
CA LYS A 46 13.84 3.86 1.27
C LYS A 46 13.14 3.92 2.61
N ARG A 47 11.80 3.90 2.61
CA ARG A 47 10.99 3.88 3.83
C ARG A 47 9.94 2.79 3.77
N MET A 48 9.85 1.99 4.84
CA MET A 48 8.80 0.97 4.99
C MET A 48 7.70 1.52 5.90
N LEU A 49 6.47 1.53 5.39
CA LEU A 49 5.28 1.95 6.12
C LEU A 49 4.35 0.75 6.30
N ALA A 50 4.12 0.35 7.55
CA ALA A 50 3.13 -0.66 7.86
C ALA A 50 1.74 -0.02 7.97
N ILE A 51 0.76 -0.60 7.27
CA ILE A 51 -0.64 -0.18 7.39
C ILE A 51 -1.36 -1.16 8.32
N LYS A 52 -2.43 -0.68 8.98
CA LYS A 52 -3.37 -1.56 9.68
C LYS A 52 -3.89 -2.64 8.72
N ARG A 53 -4.27 -3.79 9.27
CA ARG A 53 -4.86 -4.87 8.48
C ARG A 53 -6.24 -4.42 7.97
N CYS A 54 -6.50 -4.64 6.70
CA CYS A 54 -7.80 -4.42 6.08
C CYS A 54 -8.12 -5.59 5.15
N LYS A 55 -9.42 -5.81 4.88
CA LYS A 55 -9.88 -6.86 3.96
C LYS A 55 -9.69 -6.45 2.51
N HIS A 56 -9.99 -5.19 2.22
CA HIS A 56 -9.84 -4.59 0.90
C HIS A 56 -8.72 -3.57 0.94
N PHE A 57 -7.79 -3.67 -0.01
CA PHE A 57 -6.71 -2.70 -0.18
C PHE A 57 -6.42 -2.55 -1.67
N GLU A 58 -6.56 -1.33 -2.16
CA GLU A 58 -6.28 -0.98 -3.55
C GLU A 58 -5.31 0.19 -3.60
N LEU A 59 -4.39 0.13 -4.56
CA LEU A 59 -3.46 1.20 -4.89
C LEU A 59 -3.85 1.78 -6.24
N GLY A 60 -3.88 3.11 -6.34
CA GLY A 60 -4.18 3.81 -7.60
C GLY A 60 -5.66 3.89 -7.97
N GLY A 61 -6.59 3.70 -7.02
CA GLY A 61 -8.01 3.89 -7.26
C GLY A 61 -8.40 5.35 -7.55
N ASP A 62 -9.61 5.55 -8.06
CA ASP A 62 -10.14 6.87 -8.37
C ASP A 62 -10.16 7.77 -7.13
N LYS A 63 -9.62 8.99 -7.27
CA LYS A 63 -9.82 10.02 -6.25
C LYS A 63 -11.33 10.25 -6.13
N LYS A 64 -11.92 9.92 -4.98
CA LYS A 64 -13.35 10.18 -4.71
C LYS A 64 -13.67 11.63 -5.09
N ARG A 65 -14.47 11.81 -6.14
CA ARG A 65 -15.00 13.11 -6.54
C ARG A 65 -15.88 13.63 -5.40
N LYS A 66 -15.87 14.93 -5.10
CA LYS A 66 -16.89 15.53 -4.22
C LYS A 66 -18.25 15.19 -4.83
N VAL A 67 -19.02 14.36 -4.14
CA VAL A 67 -20.34 13.92 -4.58
C VAL A 67 -21.23 15.17 -4.57
N ARG A 68 -21.70 15.62 -5.74
CA ARG A 68 -22.98 16.34 -5.77
C ARG A 68 -24.01 15.27 -5.48
N ALA A 69 -24.78 15.47 -4.40
CA ALA A 69 -25.72 14.52 -3.84
C ALA A 69 -26.38 13.67 -4.94
N ASP A 70 -26.18 12.36 -4.85
CA ASP A 70 -26.94 11.40 -5.64
C ASP A 70 -28.39 11.53 -5.22
N LYS A 71 -29.21 12.16 -6.07
CA LYS A 71 -30.66 12.22 -5.89
C LYS A 71 -31.20 10.87 -6.33
N ARG A 72 -31.32 9.95 -5.38
CA ARG A 72 -32.29 8.86 -5.43
C ARG A 72 -33.27 9.02 -4.29
#